data_AF-A0A662TI57-F1
#
_entry.id   AF-A0A662TI57-F1
#
_cell.length_a   1.000
_cell.length_b   1.000
_cell.length_c   1.000
_cell.angle_alpha   90.00
_cell.angle_beta   90.00
_cell.angle_gamma   90.00
#
_symmetry.space_group_name_H-M   'P 1'
#
loop_
_entity.id
_entity.type
_entity.pdbx_description
1 polymer ?
#
loop_
_entity_poly.entity_id
_entity_poly.type
_entity_poly.pdbx_seq_one_letter_code
_entity_poly.pdbx_strand_id
1 'polypeptide(L)'
;DIHRAVEYWRTVTPYSLKIGVQEGAVEEAREKLKVERFIEKIEKLWMELSLKGSVPYEDFIAGKDRAERFERAYIVSYLLTYGYARVKVKNETLILEALERRKLPVNGFTLPIVLR
;
A
#
# COMPACT_ATOMS: atom_id res chain seq x y z
N ASP A 1 -15.65 20.94 -16.04
CA ASP A 1 -14.88 21.33 -17.23
C ASP A 1 -13.50 20.70 -17.14
N ILE A 2 -13.15 19.85 -18.11
CA ILE A 2 -11.93 19.04 -18.09
C ILE A 2 -10.67 19.88 -18.24
N HIS A 3 -10.76 21.04 -18.90
CA HIS A 3 -9.63 21.96 -19.08
C HIS A 3 -9.20 22.59 -17.75
N ARG A 4 -10.18 23.00 -16.93
CA ARG A 4 -9.92 23.49 -15.56
C ARG A 4 -9.33 22.42 -14.65
N ALA A 5 -9.76 21.17 -14.79
CA ALA A 5 -9.21 20.07 -14.01
C ALA A 5 -7.74 19.81 -14.37
N VAL A 6 -7.39 19.78 -15.66
CA VAL A 6 -6.01 19.59 -16.13
C VAL A 6 -5.09 20.74 -15.68
N GLU A 7 -5.59 21.98 -15.74
CA GLU A 7 -4.84 23.15 -15.29
C GLU A 7 -4.63 23.16 -13.77
N TYR A 8 -5.68 22.80 -13.01
CA TYR A 8 -5.57 22.57 -11.56
C TYR A 8 -4.48 21.54 -11.25
N TRP A 9 -4.52 20.35 -11.84
CA TRP A 9 -3.54 19.29 -11.59
C TRP A 9 -2.11 19.63 -12.06
N ARG A 10 -1.95 20.53 -13.05
CA ARG A 10 -0.63 21.06 -13.46
C ARG A 10 -0.05 22.07 -12.45
N THR A 11 -0.90 22.82 -11.75
CA THR A 11 -0.46 23.80 -10.73
C THR A 11 -0.18 23.17 -9.37
N VAL A 12 -0.75 21.99 -9.12
CA VAL A 12 -0.39 21.13 -7.98
C VAL A 12 0.98 20.51 -8.27
N THR A 13 2.04 21.30 -8.13
CA THR A 13 3.35 20.74 -7.77
C THR A 13 3.14 19.95 -6.48
N PRO A 14 3.56 18.66 -6.41
CA PRO A 14 3.65 17.95 -5.15
C PRO A 14 4.25 18.89 -4.10
N TYR A 15 3.65 18.95 -2.91
CA TYR A 15 4.09 19.84 -1.82
C TYR A 15 5.60 19.67 -1.51
N SER A 16 6.20 18.55 -1.93
CA SER A 16 7.63 18.25 -1.88
C SER A 16 8.54 19.11 -2.78
N LEU A 17 8.01 19.92 -3.71
CA LEU A 17 8.84 20.70 -4.66
C LEU A 17 8.90 22.21 -4.37
N LYS A 18 8.21 22.72 -3.34
CA LYS A 18 8.14 24.15 -3.01
C LYS A 18 8.42 24.48 -1.55
N ILE A 19 9.47 23.94 -0.94
CA ILE A 19 9.89 24.41 0.39
C ILE A 19 11.27 25.07 0.34
N GLY A 20 11.26 26.38 0.56
CA GLY A 20 12.43 27.16 0.92
C GLY A 20 12.99 26.68 2.26
N VAL A 21 14.17 26.06 2.18
CA VAL A 21 15.35 26.22 3.04
C VAL A 21 15.10 26.81 4.45
N GLN A 22 14.57 25.99 5.38
CA GLN A 22 15.19 25.66 6.68
C GLN A 22 14.24 24.96 7.67
N GLU A 23 12.92 25.11 7.58
CA GLU A 23 11.95 24.32 8.38
C GLU A 23 11.41 23.08 7.64
N GLY A 24 11.47 23.09 6.31
CA GLY A 24 11.03 21.98 5.45
C GLY A 24 11.85 20.70 5.61
N ALA A 25 13.14 20.80 5.90
CA ALA A 25 14.01 19.62 5.98
C ALA A 25 13.62 18.68 7.13
N VAL A 26 13.13 19.22 8.26
CA VAL A 26 12.72 18.42 9.42
C VAL A 26 11.37 17.74 9.14
N GLU A 27 10.42 18.46 8.54
CA GLU A 27 9.10 17.88 8.24
C GLU A 27 9.17 16.90 7.06
N GLU A 28 9.98 17.18 6.04
CA GLU A 28 10.26 16.27 4.93
C GLU A 28 10.99 15.00 5.43
N ALA A 29 11.94 15.13 6.35
CA ALA A 29 12.58 13.98 6.99
C ALA A 29 11.58 13.16 7.82
N ARG A 30 10.66 13.81 8.55
CA ARG A 30 9.59 13.13 9.30
C ARG A 30 8.62 12.41 8.39
N GLU A 31 8.26 13.00 7.27
CA GLU A 31 7.38 12.41 6.27
C GLU A 31 8.06 11.22 5.59
N LYS A 32 9.33 11.34 5.19
CA LYS A 32 10.15 10.22 4.71
C LYS A 32 10.20 9.07 5.72
N LEU A 33 10.48 9.37 6.99
CA LEU A 33 10.48 8.37 8.07
C LEU A 33 9.11 7.71 8.29
N LYS A 34 7.99 8.40 8.04
CA LYS A 34 6.65 7.79 8.08
C LYS A 34 6.45 6.82 6.93
N VAL A 35 6.89 7.19 5.72
CA VAL A 35 6.81 6.35 4.53
C VAL A 35 7.69 5.11 4.69
N GLU A 36 8.94 5.25 5.14
CA GLU A 36 9.86 4.14 5.38
C GLU A 36 9.27 3.15 6.39
N ARG A 37 8.78 3.63 7.53
CA ARG A 37 8.10 2.76 8.53
C ARG A 37 6.85 2.09 7.97
N PHE A 38 6.14 2.73 7.05
CA PHE A 38 4.98 2.12 6.41
C PHE A 38 5.40 1.03 5.42
N ILE A 39 6.47 1.25 4.65
CA ILE A 39 7.05 0.24 3.75
C ILE A 39 7.53 -0.96 4.57
N GLU A 40 8.24 -0.75 5.68
CA GLU A 40 8.66 -1.83 6.59
C GLU A 40 7.48 -2.66 7.09
N LYS A 41 6.35 -2.02 7.42
CA LYS A 41 5.12 -2.71 7.81
C LYS A 41 4.54 -3.56 6.67
N ILE A 42 4.53 -3.03 5.44
CA ILE A 42 4.13 -3.79 4.24
C ILE A 42 5.02 -5.02 4.07
N GLU A 43 6.34 -4.85 4.12
CA GLU A 43 7.30 -5.94 3.94
C GLU A 43 7.16 -7.02 5.01
N LYS A 44 7.02 -6.60 6.27
CA LYS A 44 6.83 -7.51 7.40
C LYS A 44 5.55 -8.33 7.23
N LEU A 45 4.44 -7.70 6.85
CA LEU A 45 3.17 -8.39 6.69
C LEU A 45 3.15 -9.30 5.46
N TRP A 46 3.79 -8.88 4.36
CA TRP A 46 3.99 -9.73 3.19
C TRP A 46 4.83 -10.97 3.50
N MET A 47 5.91 -10.82 4.26
CA MET A 47 6.75 -11.93 4.68
C MET A 47 5.97 -12.89 5.59
N GLU A 48 5.17 -12.37 6.52
CA GLU A 48 4.28 -13.20 7.34
C GLU A 48 3.32 -14.01 6.46
N LEU A 49 2.66 -13.38 5.49
CA LEU A 49 1.77 -14.07 4.56
C LEU A 49 2.50 -15.12 3.73
N SER A 50 3.71 -14.79 3.24
CA SER A 50 4.53 -15.69 2.42
C SER A 50 4.95 -16.94 3.18
N LEU A 51 5.25 -16.82 4.47
CA LEU A 51 5.58 -17.95 5.33
C LEU A 51 4.36 -18.82 5.64
N LYS A 52 3.17 -18.22 5.76
CA LYS A 52 1.92 -18.96 5.99
C LYS A 52 1.34 -19.58 4.73
N GLY A 53 1.69 -19.07 3.55
CA GLY A 53 1.19 -19.56 2.26
C GLY A 53 -0.25 -19.10 2.00
N SER A 54 -1.21 -20.02 2.13
CA SER A 54 -2.64 -19.77 1.90
C SER A 54 -3.40 -19.77 3.23
N VAL A 55 -4.07 -18.66 3.56
CA VAL A 55 -4.75 -18.49 4.84
C VAL A 55 -6.10 -17.81 4.67
N PRO A 56 -7.10 -18.10 5.51
CA PRO A 56 -8.32 -17.29 5.54
C PRO A 56 -8.00 -15.83 5.83
N TYR A 57 -8.61 -14.92 5.08
CA TYR A 57 -8.39 -13.48 5.21
C TYR A 57 -8.68 -13.00 6.63
N GLU A 58 -9.83 -13.41 7.20
CA GLU A 58 -10.24 -13.02 8.55
C GLU A 58 -9.24 -13.45 9.62
N ASP A 59 -8.71 -14.67 9.50
CA ASP A 59 -7.69 -15.20 10.41
C ASP A 59 -6.36 -14.45 10.25
N PHE A 60 -6.04 -14.04 9.02
CA PHE A 60 -4.81 -13.32 8.75
C PHE A 60 -4.83 -11.89 9.27
N ILE A 61 -5.96 -11.18 9.14
CA ILE A 61 -6.08 -9.81 9.66
C ILE A 61 -6.39 -9.77 11.16
N ALA A 62 -6.67 -10.91 11.80
CA ALA A 62 -6.91 -10.97 13.23
C ALA A 62 -5.71 -10.36 13.99
N GLY A 63 -5.98 -9.26 14.69
CA GLY A 63 -5.04 -8.59 15.59
C GLY A 63 -5.39 -8.88 17.04
N LYS A 64 -4.53 -8.46 17.96
CA LYS A 64 -4.78 -8.52 19.41
C LYS A 64 -5.94 -7.60 19.81
N ASP A 65 -6.11 -6.51 19.08
CA ASP A 65 -7.18 -5.54 19.29
C ASP A 65 -7.77 -5.04 17.96
N ARG A 66 -8.80 -4.20 18.08
CA ARG A 66 -9.51 -3.62 16.95
C ARG A 66 -8.61 -2.74 16.08
N ALA A 67 -7.71 -1.96 16.70
CA ALA A 67 -6.83 -1.05 15.98
C ALA A 67 -5.80 -1.83 15.14
N GLU A 68 -5.20 -2.88 15.71
CA GLU A 68 -4.29 -3.77 14.99
C GLU A 68 -5.02 -4.50 13.86
N ARG A 69 -6.25 -4.99 14.07
CA ARG A 69 -7.04 -5.61 12.99
C ARG A 69 -7.28 -4.65 11.82
N PHE A 70 -7.62 -3.39 12.10
CA PHE A 70 -7.77 -2.37 11.06
C PHE A 70 -6.47 -2.06 10.35
N GLU A 71 -5.36 -1.92 11.09
CA GLU A 71 -4.05 -1.67 10.51
C GLU A 71 -3.62 -2.81 9.58
N ARG A 72 -3.80 -4.07 10.02
CA ARG A 72 -3.50 -5.25 9.20
C ARG A 72 -4.37 -5.28 7.95
N ALA A 73 -5.68 -5.07 8.06
CA ALA A 73 -6.59 -5.01 6.91
C ALA A 73 -6.19 -3.89 5.93
N TYR A 74 -5.80 -2.72 6.44
CA TYR A 74 -5.31 -1.60 5.64
C TYR A 74 -4.04 -1.98 4.89
N ILE A 75 -3.04 -2.58 5.54
CA ILE A 75 -1.81 -3.00 4.86
C ILE A 75 -2.09 -4.12 3.82
N VAL A 76 -3.00 -5.05 4.11
CA VAL A 76 -3.40 -6.09 3.15
C VAL A 76 -4.02 -5.47 1.90
N SER A 77 -4.80 -4.38 2.00
CA SER A 77 -5.33 -3.71 0.81
C SER A 77 -4.20 -3.20 -0.10
N TYR A 78 -3.07 -2.75 0.47
CA TYR A 78 -1.88 -2.39 -0.31
C TYR A 78 -1.25 -3.63 -0.95
N LEU A 79 -1.08 -4.73 -0.20
CA LEU A 79 -0.54 -5.97 -0.76
C LEU A 79 -1.34 -6.46 -1.96
N LEU A 80 -2.67 -6.37 -1.89
CA LEU A 80 -3.56 -6.72 -3.00
C LEU A 80 -3.45 -5.72 -4.16
N THR A 81 -3.49 -4.42 -3.86
CA THR A 81 -3.45 -3.35 -4.87
C THR A 81 -2.16 -3.39 -5.69
N TYR A 82 -1.02 -3.67 -5.04
CA TYR A 82 0.29 -3.73 -5.69
C TYR A 82 0.69 -5.13 -6.17
N GLY A 83 -0.20 -6.12 -6.05
CA GLY A 83 0.03 -7.46 -6.59
C GLY A 83 1.05 -8.30 -5.81
N TYR A 84 1.27 -7.98 -4.54
CA TYR A 84 2.05 -8.80 -3.60
C TYR A 84 1.25 -9.96 -3.00
N ALA A 85 -0.07 -9.86 -3.06
CA ALA A 85 -0.99 -10.89 -2.63
C ALA A 85 -2.16 -10.98 -3.60
N ARG A 86 -2.89 -12.10 -3.52
CA ARG A 86 -4.19 -12.27 -4.18
C ARG A 86 -5.20 -12.85 -3.21
N VAL A 87 -6.48 -12.60 -3.47
CA VAL A 87 -7.60 -13.26 -2.79
C VAL A 87 -8.27 -14.24 -3.74
N LYS A 88 -8.66 -15.40 -3.21
CA LYS A 88 -9.53 -16.38 -3.87
C LYS A 88 -10.73 -16.66 -2.98
N VAL A 89 -11.84 -17.06 -3.59
CA VAL A 89 -12.99 -17.58 -2.83
C VAL A 89 -12.90 -19.11 -2.82
N LYS A 90 -12.95 -19.72 -1.65
CA LYS A 90 -13.03 -21.18 -1.46
C LYS A 90 -14.04 -21.48 -0.38
N ASN A 91 -15.09 -22.24 -0.71
CA ASN A 91 -16.18 -22.59 0.22
C ASN A 91 -16.73 -21.35 0.96
N GLU A 92 -17.11 -20.31 0.20
CA GLU A 92 -17.62 -19.03 0.73
C GLU A 92 -16.64 -18.25 1.64
N THR A 93 -15.39 -18.72 1.75
CA THR A 93 -14.34 -18.08 2.55
C THR A 93 -13.34 -17.39 1.64
N LEU A 94 -12.94 -16.16 2.01
CA LEU A 94 -11.83 -15.45 1.37
C LEU A 94 -10.49 -16.03 1.81
N ILE A 95 -9.74 -16.57 0.87
CA ILE A 95 -8.39 -17.10 1.07
C ILE A 95 -7.38 -16.11 0.50
N LEU A 96 -6.49 -15.64 1.37
CA LEU A 96 -5.38 -14.77 1.04
C LEU A 96 -4.13 -15.61 0.75
N GLU A 97 -3.46 -15.31 -0.35
CA GLU A 97 -2.22 -15.96 -0.76
C GLU A 97 -1.15 -14.92 -1.11
N ALA A 98 0.07 -15.11 -0.63
CA ALA A 98 1.21 -14.31 -1.10
C ALA A 98 1.55 -14.66 -2.56
N LEU A 99 1.97 -13.64 -3.30
CA LEU A 99 2.56 -13.79 -4.63
C LEU A 99 4.07 -13.59 -4.54
N GLU A 100 4.81 -14.24 -5.44
CA GLU A 100 6.25 -14.02 -5.57
C GLU A 100 6.56 -12.54 -5.75
N ARG A 101 7.63 -12.08 -5.11
CA ARG A 101 8.06 -10.68 -5.09
C ARG A 101 8.39 -10.24 -6.52
N ARG A 102 7.44 -9.60 -7.21
CA ARG A 102 7.78 -8.78 -8.38
C ARG A 102 8.45 -7.53 -7.82
N LYS A 103 9.69 -7.24 -8.24
CA LYS A 103 10.31 -5.94 -7.99
C LYS A 103 9.34 -4.88 -8.48
N LEU A 104 8.96 -3.93 -7.62
CA LEU A 104 8.18 -2.77 -8.07
C LEU A 104 8.98 -2.11 -9.20
N PRO A 105 8.35 -1.79 -10.34
CA PRO A 105 8.98 -0.85 -11.25
C PRO A 105 9.16 0.45 -10.45
N VAL A 106 10.42 0.83 -10.23
CA VAL A 106 10.80 2.08 -9.56
C VAL A 106 10.30 3.30 -10.36
N ASN A 107 9.88 3.07 -11.61
CA ASN A 107 9.25 4.04 -12.49
C ASN A 107 7.81 3.64 -12.83
N GLY A 108 6.85 4.46 -12.38
CA GLY A 108 5.52 4.54 -12.99
C GLY A 108 4.51 3.53 -12.45
N PHE A 109 3.57 4.05 -11.66
CA PHE A 109 2.37 3.36 -11.22
C PHE A 109 1.49 2.99 -12.43
N THR A 110 1.46 1.72 -12.81
CA THR A 110 0.39 1.18 -13.65
C THR A 110 -0.34 0.10 -12.87
N LEU A 111 -1.53 0.44 -12.35
CA LEU A 111 -2.47 -0.54 -11.81
C LEU A 111 -3.04 -1.35 -12.97
N PRO A 112 -2.97 -2.69 -12.97
CA PRO A 112 -3.71 -3.50 -13.92
C PRO A 112 -5.15 -3.62 -13.41
N ILE A 113 -5.96 -2.59 -13.62
CA ILE A 113 -7.41 -2.79 -13.61
C ILE A 113 -7.76 -3.38 -14.97
N VAL A 114 -7.72 -4.71 -15.09
CA VAL A 114 -8.37 -5.39 -16.20
C VAL A 114 -9.86 -5.47 -15.86
N LEU A 115 -10.63 -4.50 -16.31
CA LEU A 115 -12.08 -4.65 -16.40
C LEU A 115 -12.34 -5.68 -17.50
N ARG A 116 -12.85 -6.84 -17.12
CA ARG A 116 -13.51 -7.78 -18.03
C ARG A 116 -15.00 -7.51 -18.02
#